data_AF-A0A7G7MJE5-F1
#
_entry.id   AF-A0A7G7MJE5-F1
#
_cell.length_a   1.000
_cell.length_b   1.000
_cell.length_c   1.000
_cell.angle_alpha   90.00
_cell.angle_beta   90.00
_cell.angle_gamma   90.00
#
_symmetry.space_group_name_H-M   'P 1'
#
loop_
_entity.id
_entity.type
_entity.pdbx_description
1 polymer ?
#
loop_
_entity_poly.entity_id
_entity_poly.type
_entity_poly.pdbx_seq_one_letter_code
_entity_poly.pdbx_strand_id
1 'polypeptide(L)'
;MVAEPVGGLAVPNAPFPADRSVRPVSQRRFVAVSVCTVELLRPGSDLVRLLEGGRSVDLLVACDDGPVAGPAPVGVLGVGDAVELDAYDDEWDDDREDDGVELRARAAELGLPDLAVHRLGLRSPLGPGAEDDLVAALSELVGFDPEPGVYLLGPAVEAGRAGVDRAVVDRAVQRIAQVYGIPLLRYRCHELTVVDAD
;
A
#
# COMPACT_ATOMS: atom_id res chain seq x y z
N MET A 1 4.94 -25.39 61.24
CA MET A 1 5.75 -25.59 60.03
C MET A 1 4.90 -25.16 58.85
N VAL A 2 5.15 -23.96 58.33
CA VAL A 2 4.50 -23.41 57.14
C VAL A 2 5.64 -23.08 56.18
N ALA A 3 5.57 -23.63 54.97
CA ALA A 3 6.54 -23.39 53.91
C ALA A 3 6.03 -22.25 53.04
N GLU A 4 6.77 -21.14 53.01
CA GLU A 4 6.59 -20.05 52.06
C GLU A 4 7.45 -20.35 50.80
N PRO A 5 6.89 -20.32 49.58
CA PRO A 5 7.70 -20.34 48.38
C PRO A 5 8.16 -18.91 48.01
N VAL A 6 9.46 -18.71 48.11
CA VAL A 6 10.23 -17.64 47.46
C VAL A 6 10.26 -17.86 45.94
N GLY A 7 10.08 -16.79 45.17
CA GLY A 7 10.67 -16.68 43.83
C GLY A 7 9.70 -16.43 42.68
N GLY A 8 9.20 -15.20 42.56
CA GLY A 8 8.59 -14.70 41.32
C GLY A 8 9.53 -13.71 40.65
N LEU A 9 10.08 -14.09 39.50
CA LEU A 9 11.02 -13.36 38.67
C LEU A 9 10.60 -11.90 38.43
N ALA A 10 11.51 -10.97 38.68
CA ALA A 10 11.41 -9.59 38.23
C ALA A 10 11.39 -9.55 36.70
N VAL A 11 10.27 -9.09 36.13
CA VAL A 11 10.18 -8.78 34.70
C VAL A 11 11.08 -7.58 34.45
N PRO A 12 12.05 -7.63 33.51
CA PRO A 12 12.82 -6.45 33.17
C PRO A 12 11.87 -5.44 32.50
N ASN A 13 11.60 -4.36 33.22
CA ASN A 13 10.90 -3.20 32.71
C ASN A 13 11.83 -2.54 31.68
N ALA A 14 11.73 -2.97 30.42
CA ALA A 14 12.43 -2.32 29.34
C ALA A 14 11.93 -0.86 29.25
N PRO A 15 12.80 0.15 29.31
CA PRO A 15 12.38 1.52 29.11
C PRO A 15 11.87 1.64 27.67
N PHE A 16 10.57 1.92 27.51
CA PHE A 16 10.05 2.46 26.27
C PHE A 16 10.85 3.73 25.95
N PRO A 17 11.48 3.85 24.77
CA PRO A 17 12.10 5.11 24.37
C PRO A 17 10.98 6.13 24.17
N ALA A 18 10.73 6.91 25.22
CA ALA A 18 9.90 8.09 25.20
C ALA A 18 10.70 9.22 24.56
N ASP A 19 10.81 9.21 23.23
CA ASP A 19 11.03 10.44 22.47
C ASP A 19 10.59 10.30 21.00
N ARG A 20 9.29 10.03 20.79
CA ARG A 20 8.67 10.33 19.50
C ARG A 20 8.49 11.84 19.42
N SER A 21 9.57 12.54 19.10
CA SER A 21 9.53 13.94 18.70
C SER A 21 8.62 14.05 17.47
N VAL A 22 7.36 14.43 17.71
CA VAL A 22 6.40 14.78 16.67
C VAL A 22 6.88 16.12 16.10
N ARG A 23 7.75 16.06 15.09
CA ARG A 23 8.25 17.25 14.41
C ARG A 23 7.11 18.12 13.87
N PRO A 24 7.34 19.44 13.74
CA PRO A 24 6.41 20.33 13.07
C PRO A 24 5.99 19.77 11.71
N VAL A 25 4.70 19.90 11.41
CA VAL A 25 4.03 19.38 10.21
C VAL A 25 4.80 19.74 8.92
N SER A 26 5.44 20.91 8.89
CA SER A 26 6.23 21.42 7.75
C SER A 26 7.54 20.66 7.42
N GLN A 27 7.92 19.62 8.18
CA GLN A 27 9.12 18.81 7.91
C GLN A 27 8.85 17.32 7.72
N ARG A 28 7.58 16.91 7.61
CA ARG A 28 7.25 15.47 7.52
C ARG A 28 7.38 14.97 6.09
N ARG A 29 8.03 13.82 5.94
CA ARG A 29 8.00 13.03 4.70
C ARG A 29 7.10 11.83 4.92
N PHE A 30 6.14 11.65 4.02
CA PHE A 30 5.23 10.52 4.06
C PHE A 30 5.58 9.52 2.97
N VAL A 31 5.72 8.25 3.36
CA VAL A 31 5.72 7.12 2.43
C VAL A 31 4.43 6.36 2.68
N ALA A 32 3.50 6.40 1.73
CA ALA A 32 2.20 5.77 1.81
C ALA A 32 2.13 4.56 0.87
N VAL A 33 1.34 3.56 1.22
CA VAL A 33 1.00 2.45 0.33
C VAL A 33 -0.49 2.19 0.32
N SER A 34 -1.03 1.88 -0.85
CA SER A 34 -2.41 1.46 -1.07
C SER A 34 -2.49 0.20 -1.90
N VAL A 35 -3.59 -0.54 -1.79
CA VAL A 35 -3.81 -1.73 -2.63
C VAL A 35 -4.00 -1.29 -4.07
N CYS A 36 -4.82 -0.26 -4.32
CA CYS A 36 -5.08 0.23 -5.66
C CYS A 36 -5.49 1.71 -5.66
N THR A 37 -5.52 2.31 -6.84
CA THR A 37 -5.76 3.75 -7.03
C THR A 37 -7.17 4.15 -6.63
N VAL A 38 -8.16 3.29 -6.92
CA VAL A 38 -9.55 3.55 -6.54
C VAL A 38 -9.76 3.54 -5.02
N GLU A 39 -8.87 2.96 -4.22
CA GLU A 39 -8.93 3.02 -2.77
C GLU A 39 -8.59 4.43 -2.25
N LEU A 40 -7.70 5.13 -2.96
CA LEU A 40 -7.23 6.47 -2.62
C LEU A 40 -8.28 7.54 -2.93
N LEU A 41 -8.90 7.43 -4.10
CA LEU A 41 -9.83 8.43 -4.64
C LEU A 41 -11.25 8.28 -4.09
N ARG A 42 -11.49 7.29 -3.22
CA ARG A 42 -12.81 7.07 -2.63
C ARG A 42 -13.22 8.21 -1.69
N PRO A 43 -14.43 8.77 -1.85
CA PRO A 43 -15.01 9.69 -0.88
C PRO A 43 -15.02 9.05 0.51
N GLY A 44 -14.34 9.69 1.47
CA GLY A 44 -14.22 9.19 2.84
C GLY A 44 -12.88 8.53 3.19
N SER A 45 -11.97 8.31 2.23
CA SER A 45 -10.58 7.99 2.57
C SER A 45 -9.99 9.13 3.41
N ASP A 46 -9.49 8.82 4.61
CA ASP A 46 -8.80 9.80 5.45
C ASP A 46 -7.32 9.96 5.07
N LEU A 47 -6.84 9.21 4.06
CA LEU A 47 -5.47 9.30 3.60
C LEU A 47 -5.12 10.72 3.16
N VAL A 48 -5.97 11.37 2.38
CA VAL A 48 -5.76 12.75 1.92
C VAL A 48 -5.54 13.69 3.11
N ARG A 49 -6.37 13.57 4.16
CA ARG A 49 -6.24 14.36 5.40
C ARG A 49 -4.93 14.10 6.13
N LEU A 50 -4.42 12.87 6.07
CA LEU A 50 -3.13 12.53 6.68
C LEU A 50 -1.96 13.08 5.85
N LEU A 51 -2.12 13.14 4.52
CA LEU A 51 -1.11 13.63 3.59
C LEU A 51 -0.98 15.16 3.57
N GLU A 52 -2.06 15.91 3.85
CA GLU A 52 -2.07 17.39 3.96
C GLU A 52 -1.01 17.93 4.96
N GLY A 53 -0.58 17.10 5.90
CA GLY A 53 0.44 17.44 6.88
C GLY A 53 1.90 17.20 6.43
N GLY A 54 2.14 16.89 5.15
CA GLY A 54 3.45 16.49 4.64
C GLY A 54 4.12 17.58 3.81
N ARG A 55 5.45 17.64 3.87
CA ARG A 55 6.26 18.43 2.93
C ARG A 55 6.48 17.67 1.61
N SER A 56 6.60 16.35 1.68
CA SER A 56 6.75 15.49 0.52
C SER A 56 6.02 14.17 0.76
N VAL A 57 5.39 13.65 -0.28
CA VAL A 57 4.60 12.42 -0.21
C VAL A 57 5.00 11.50 -1.34
N ASP A 58 5.48 10.31 -0.99
CA ASP A 58 5.67 9.18 -1.90
C ASP A 58 4.53 8.19 -1.66
N LEU A 59 3.75 7.88 -2.68
CA LEU A 59 2.64 6.94 -2.63
C LEU A 59 2.93 5.75 -3.53
N LEU A 60 2.99 4.56 -2.93
CA LEU A 60 3.08 3.28 -3.63
C LEU A 60 1.69 2.68 -3.86
N VAL A 61 1.37 2.35 -5.10
CA VAL A 61 0.16 1.61 -5.50
C VAL A 61 0.56 0.17 -5.81
N ALA A 62 0.04 -0.79 -5.03
CA ALA A 62 0.44 -2.19 -5.14
C ALA A 62 -0.09 -2.85 -6.42
N CYS A 63 -1.39 -2.72 -6.69
CA CYS A 63 -2.07 -3.35 -7.80
C CYS A 63 -2.50 -2.32 -8.85
N ASP A 64 -2.45 -2.71 -10.13
CA ASP A 64 -3.08 -1.94 -11.20
C ASP A 64 -4.60 -2.17 -11.22
N ASP A 65 -5.37 -1.10 -11.47
CA ASP A 65 -6.84 -1.12 -11.56
C ASP A 65 -7.36 -1.57 -12.95
N GLY A 66 -6.48 -2.01 -13.84
CA GLY A 66 -6.83 -2.35 -15.22
C GLY A 66 -7.92 -3.43 -15.31
N PRO A 67 -8.94 -3.26 -16.16
CA PRO A 67 -9.98 -4.26 -16.33
C PRO A 67 -9.37 -5.58 -16.78
N VAL A 68 -9.83 -6.68 -16.16
CA VAL A 68 -9.48 -8.03 -16.59
C VAL A 68 -10.02 -8.21 -18.00
N ALA A 69 -9.16 -8.14 -19.02
CA ALA A 69 -9.47 -8.76 -20.30
C ALA A 69 -9.86 -10.20 -19.97
N GLY A 70 -11.10 -10.58 -20.29
CA GLY A 70 -11.69 -11.87 -19.91
C GLY A 70 -10.76 -13.04 -20.27
N PRO A 71 -10.95 -14.22 -19.66
CA PRO A 71 -10.06 -15.35 -19.91
C PRO A 71 -9.94 -15.56 -21.40
N ALA A 72 -8.72 -15.40 -21.93
CA ALA A 72 -8.43 -15.73 -23.31
C ALA A 72 -8.96 -17.14 -23.57
N PRO A 73 -9.74 -17.38 -24.63
CA PRO A 73 -10.25 -18.71 -24.91
C PRO A 73 -9.06 -19.65 -25.00
N VAL A 74 -9.04 -20.67 -24.14
CA VAL A 74 -8.04 -21.73 -24.20
C VAL A 74 -8.21 -22.40 -25.55
N GLY A 75 -7.32 -22.07 -26.49
CA GLY A 75 -7.23 -22.74 -27.78
C GLY A 75 -6.94 -24.21 -27.51
N VAL A 76 -7.96 -25.05 -27.65
CA VAL A 76 -7.78 -26.50 -27.73
C VAL A 76 -6.90 -26.73 -28.95
N LEU A 77 -5.67 -27.19 -28.73
CA LEU A 77 -4.74 -27.60 -29.79
C LEU A 77 -5.35 -28.79 -30.55
N GLY A 78 -6.14 -28.46 -31.57
CA GLY A 78 -6.48 -29.35 -32.66
C GLY A 78 -5.28 -29.50 -33.57
N VAL A 79 -4.79 -30.73 -33.70
CA VAL A 79 -3.76 -31.11 -34.66
C VAL A 79 -4.25 -30.80 -36.07
N GLY A 80 -3.56 -29.91 -36.80
CA GLY A 80 -3.71 -29.84 -38.25
C GLY A 80 -3.49 -28.46 -38.86
N ASP A 81 -2.37 -28.36 -39.57
CA ASP A 81 -2.14 -27.56 -40.77
C ASP A 81 -1.74 -26.08 -40.63
N ALA A 82 -0.76 -25.72 -41.45
CA ALA A 82 -0.01 -24.47 -41.42
C ALA A 82 -0.85 -23.30 -41.92
N VAL A 83 -0.94 -22.24 -41.12
CA VAL A 83 -1.36 -20.89 -41.56
C VAL A 83 -0.34 -19.88 -41.06
N GLU A 84 0.01 -18.96 -41.96
CA GLU A 84 0.99 -17.89 -41.78
C GLU A 84 0.77 -17.10 -40.49
N LEU A 85 1.86 -16.62 -39.87
CA LEU A 85 1.79 -15.58 -38.85
C LEU A 85 1.53 -14.23 -39.53
N ASP A 86 0.27 -13.89 -39.75
CA ASP A 86 -0.18 -12.55 -40.07
C ASP A 86 -0.37 -11.73 -38.77
N ALA A 87 0.47 -10.70 -38.65
CA ALA A 87 0.31 -9.49 -37.85
C ALA A 87 -0.19 -9.66 -36.40
N TYR A 88 0.76 -9.80 -35.47
CA TYR A 88 0.58 -9.23 -34.13
C TYR A 88 0.44 -7.72 -34.30
N ASP A 89 -0.80 -7.25 -34.39
CA ASP A 89 -1.16 -5.85 -34.18
C ASP A 89 -0.94 -5.57 -32.69
N ASP A 90 0.26 -5.10 -32.37
CA ASP A 90 0.74 -4.82 -31.02
C ASP A 90 0.21 -3.47 -30.53
N GLU A 91 -1.09 -3.20 -30.72
CA GLU A 91 -1.82 -2.07 -30.11
C GLU A 91 -2.08 -2.38 -28.63
N TRP A 92 -1.00 -2.55 -27.85
CA TRP A 92 -1.02 -2.42 -26.40
C TRP A 92 -0.69 -0.97 -26.05
N ASP A 93 -1.43 -0.02 -26.63
CA ASP A 93 -1.25 1.41 -26.43
C ASP A 93 -2.02 1.86 -25.17
N ASP A 94 -1.24 2.10 -24.12
CA ASP A 94 -1.24 3.35 -23.35
C ASP A 94 -2.42 3.78 -22.44
N ASP A 95 -3.38 2.93 -22.09
CA ASP A 95 -4.38 3.30 -21.06
C ASP A 95 -3.79 3.47 -19.64
N ARG A 96 -2.51 3.12 -19.42
CA ARG A 96 -1.85 3.20 -18.09
C ARG A 96 -1.30 4.59 -17.76
N GLU A 97 -0.99 5.42 -18.75
CA GLU A 97 -0.53 6.79 -18.51
C GLU A 97 -1.66 7.68 -18.00
N ASP A 98 -2.91 7.44 -18.43
CA ASP A 98 -4.08 8.27 -18.10
C ASP A 98 -4.44 8.22 -16.60
N ASP A 99 -4.45 7.04 -15.98
CA ASP A 99 -4.74 6.87 -14.55
C ASP A 99 -3.76 7.65 -13.65
N GLY A 100 -2.50 7.75 -14.07
CA GLY A 100 -1.46 8.50 -13.35
C GLY A 100 -1.67 10.02 -13.44
N VAL A 101 -2.19 10.49 -14.57
CA VAL A 101 -2.54 11.89 -14.79
C VAL A 101 -3.81 12.26 -14.00
N GLU A 102 -4.85 11.42 -14.01
CA GLU A 102 -6.07 11.65 -13.23
C GLU A 102 -5.76 11.71 -11.73
N LEU A 103 -4.98 10.76 -11.20
CA LEU A 103 -4.60 10.77 -9.78
C LEU A 103 -3.80 12.02 -9.42
N ARG A 104 -2.85 12.45 -10.25
CA ARG A 104 -2.09 13.69 -10.01
C ARG A 104 -3.00 14.93 -10.10
N ALA A 105 -3.92 14.97 -11.04
CA ALA A 105 -4.90 16.06 -11.14
C ALA A 105 -5.79 16.13 -9.89
N ARG A 106 -6.29 14.99 -9.41
CA ARG A 106 -7.04 14.89 -8.16
C ARG A 106 -6.19 15.26 -6.94
N ALA A 107 -4.93 14.82 -6.88
CA ALA A 107 -4.02 15.21 -5.81
C ALA A 107 -3.76 16.72 -5.80
N ALA A 108 -3.62 17.35 -6.97
CA ALA A 108 -3.50 18.79 -7.10
C ALA A 108 -4.77 19.53 -6.64
N GLU A 109 -5.96 19.04 -6.99
CA GLU A 109 -7.25 19.55 -6.47
C GLU A 109 -7.34 19.44 -4.94
N LEU A 110 -6.71 18.42 -4.36
CA LEU A 110 -6.67 18.15 -2.92
C LEU A 110 -5.49 18.85 -2.20
N GLY A 111 -4.74 19.72 -2.88
CA GLY A 111 -3.66 20.49 -2.26
C GLY A 111 -2.39 19.67 -1.97
N LEU A 112 -2.15 18.59 -2.70
CA LEU A 112 -0.96 17.73 -2.62
C LEU A 112 -0.08 17.86 -3.87
N PRO A 113 0.52 19.04 -4.15
CA PRO A 113 1.26 19.28 -5.38
C PRO A 113 2.56 18.47 -5.49
N ASP A 114 3.14 18.07 -4.35
CA ASP A 114 4.40 17.32 -4.28
C ASP A 114 4.19 15.80 -4.07
N LEU A 115 3.06 15.27 -4.55
CA LEU A 115 2.76 13.84 -4.52
C LEU A 115 3.50 13.10 -5.64
N ALA A 116 4.46 12.25 -5.27
CA ALA A 116 5.07 11.27 -6.16
C ALA A 116 4.31 9.95 -6.07
N VAL A 117 3.89 9.41 -7.22
CA VAL A 117 3.14 8.15 -7.30
C VAL A 117 4.02 7.09 -7.96
N HIS A 118 4.17 5.97 -7.28
CA HIS A 118 4.96 4.80 -7.68
C HIS A 118 4.02 3.61 -7.84
N ARG A 119 4.14 2.84 -8.92
CA ARG A 119 3.29 1.68 -9.20
C ARG A 119 4.11 0.41 -9.22
N LEU A 120 3.67 -0.61 -8.48
CA LEU A 120 4.33 -1.91 -8.46
C LEU A 120 3.79 -2.87 -9.52
N GLY A 121 2.57 -2.65 -10.01
CA GLY A 121 1.97 -3.43 -11.09
C GLY A 121 1.64 -4.88 -10.71
N LEU A 122 1.41 -5.15 -9.42
CA LEU A 122 1.00 -6.48 -8.97
C LEU A 122 -0.45 -6.77 -9.41
N ARG A 123 -0.78 -8.06 -9.47
CA ARG A 123 -2.14 -8.50 -9.78
C ARG A 123 -2.88 -8.80 -8.49
N SER A 124 -4.12 -8.32 -8.40
CA SER A 124 -5.06 -8.77 -7.38
C SER A 124 -5.69 -10.11 -7.81
N PRO A 125 -5.85 -11.10 -6.92
CA PRO A 125 -5.35 -11.11 -5.55
C PRO A 125 -3.82 -11.30 -5.49
N LEU A 126 -3.18 -10.67 -4.50
CA LEU A 126 -1.75 -10.67 -4.31
C LEU A 126 -1.21 -12.08 -4.07
N GLY A 127 -0.25 -12.48 -4.90
CA GLY A 127 0.37 -13.81 -4.89
C GLY A 127 1.43 -14.01 -3.79
N PRO A 128 2.00 -15.22 -3.69
CA PRO A 128 2.91 -15.63 -2.61
C PRO A 128 4.27 -14.88 -2.55
N GLY A 129 4.65 -14.11 -3.57
CA GLY A 129 5.83 -13.24 -3.57
C GLY A 129 5.54 -11.75 -3.32
N ALA A 130 4.27 -11.35 -3.34
CA ALA A 130 3.89 -9.94 -3.32
C ALA A 130 4.36 -9.20 -2.07
N GLU A 131 4.45 -9.88 -0.92
CA GLU A 131 4.96 -9.27 0.30
C GLU A 131 6.43 -8.84 0.16
N ASP A 132 7.28 -9.69 -0.42
CA ASP A 132 8.70 -9.38 -0.59
C ASP A 132 8.91 -8.28 -1.63
N ASP A 133 8.11 -8.26 -2.71
CA ASP A 133 8.13 -7.18 -3.70
C ASP A 133 7.70 -5.84 -3.08
N LEU A 134 6.64 -5.84 -2.26
CA LEU A 134 6.21 -4.65 -1.51
C LEU A 134 7.27 -4.17 -0.53
N VAL A 135 7.94 -5.09 0.18
CA VAL A 135 9.04 -4.76 1.09
C VAL A 135 10.20 -4.15 0.30
N ALA A 136 10.56 -4.71 -0.85
CA ALA A 136 11.63 -4.16 -1.69
C ALA A 136 11.30 -2.73 -2.15
N ALA A 137 10.11 -2.51 -2.71
CA ALA A 137 9.67 -1.20 -3.17
C ALA A 137 9.58 -0.17 -2.02
N LEU A 138 9.00 -0.56 -0.89
CA LEU A 138 8.93 0.32 0.29
C LEU A 138 10.32 0.64 0.86
N SER A 139 11.26 -0.31 0.82
CA SER A 139 12.64 -0.09 1.25
C SER A 139 13.35 0.92 0.36
N GLU A 140 13.13 0.85 -0.95
CA GLU A 140 13.65 1.84 -1.91
C GLU A 140 13.10 3.24 -1.62
N LEU A 141 11.79 3.35 -1.40
CA LEU A 141 11.15 4.64 -1.11
C LEU A 141 11.57 5.21 0.24
N VAL A 142 11.59 4.39 1.30
CA VAL A 142 12.04 4.84 2.63
C VAL A 142 13.51 5.27 2.59
N GLY A 143 14.33 4.56 1.82
CA GLY A 143 15.77 4.76 1.74
C GLY A 143 16.52 4.06 2.88
N PHE A 144 17.81 3.84 2.68
CA PHE A 144 18.68 3.30 3.73
C PHE A 144 18.98 4.37 4.78
N ASP A 145 18.74 4.07 6.06
CA ASP A 145 18.85 5.00 7.20
C ASP A 145 17.95 6.25 7.04
N PRO A 146 16.61 6.09 7.13
CA PRO A 146 15.69 7.19 6.87
C PRO A 146 15.88 8.33 7.86
N GLU A 147 15.90 9.56 7.32
CA GLU A 147 16.06 10.76 8.13
C GLU A 147 14.94 10.88 9.20
N PRO A 148 15.24 11.51 10.35
CA PRO A 148 14.21 11.79 11.36
C PRO A 148 13.07 12.63 10.77
N GLY A 149 11.85 12.09 10.78
CA GLY A 149 10.66 12.77 10.22
C GLY A 149 10.00 12.03 9.06
N VAL A 150 10.51 10.87 8.66
CA VAL A 150 9.82 9.93 7.76
C VAL A 150 8.75 9.15 8.53
N TYR A 151 7.55 9.10 7.97
CA TYR A 151 6.41 8.33 8.49
C TYR A 151 5.92 7.38 7.40
N LEU A 152 5.64 6.14 7.80
CA LEU A 152 5.03 5.14 6.93
C LEU A 152 3.51 5.17 7.11
N LEU A 153 2.75 5.15 6.02
CA LEU A 153 1.29 5.12 6.02
C LEU A 153 0.83 3.84 5.34
N GLY A 154 0.01 3.07 6.03
CA GLY A 154 -0.62 1.88 5.47
C GLY A 154 -2.11 1.79 5.83
N PRO A 155 -2.90 1.03 5.07
CA PRO A 155 -4.31 0.89 5.34
C PRO A 155 -4.53 0.25 6.72
N ALA A 156 -5.58 0.68 7.41
CA ALA A 156 -6.07 0.02 8.60
C ALA A 156 -6.66 -1.35 8.21
N VAL A 157 -6.23 -2.40 8.90
CA VAL A 157 -6.77 -3.75 8.73
C VAL A 157 -7.73 -4.02 9.88
N GLU A 158 -9.02 -4.10 9.57
CA GLU A 158 -10.02 -4.53 10.53
C GLU A 158 -10.15 -6.06 10.50
N ALA A 159 -10.02 -6.67 11.69
CA ALA A 159 -10.15 -8.10 11.86
C ALA A 159 -11.51 -8.59 11.32
N GLY A 160 -11.46 -9.50 10.34
CA GLY A 160 -12.66 -10.10 9.73
C GLY A 160 -13.24 -9.35 8.52
N ARG A 161 -12.71 -8.17 8.15
CA ARG A 161 -13.10 -7.42 6.94
C ARG A 161 -11.99 -7.22 5.93
N ALA A 162 -10.74 -7.39 6.33
CA ALA A 162 -9.63 -7.22 5.41
C ALA A 162 -9.60 -8.33 4.34
N GLY A 163 -9.66 -7.93 3.07
CA GLY A 163 -9.36 -8.81 1.94
C GLY A 163 -7.90 -9.30 1.98
N VAL A 164 -7.61 -10.37 1.24
CA VAL A 164 -6.29 -11.01 1.17
C VAL A 164 -5.19 -9.98 0.86
N ASP A 165 -5.45 -9.07 -0.07
CA ASP A 165 -4.48 -8.07 -0.51
C ASP A 165 -4.11 -7.08 0.60
N ARG A 166 -5.11 -6.57 1.34
CA ARG A 166 -4.86 -5.69 2.49
C ARG A 166 -4.06 -6.38 3.58
N ALA A 167 -4.28 -7.68 3.79
CA ALA A 167 -3.49 -8.45 4.76
C ALA A 167 -2.02 -8.57 4.31
N VAL A 168 -1.75 -8.75 3.01
CA VAL A 168 -0.38 -8.79 2.47
C VAL A 168 0.29 -7.41 2.60
N VAL A 169 -0.38 -6.34 2.20
CA VAL A 169 0.12 -4.96 2.35
C VAL A 169 0.41 -4.64 3.82
N ASP A 170 -0.47 -5.04 4.73
CA ASP A 170 -0.28 -4.84 6.17
C ASP A 170 0.97 -5.52 6.71
N ARG A 171 1.24 -6.78 6.32
CA ARG A 171 2.46 -7.48 6.71
C ARG A 171 3.71 -6.77 6.19
N ALA A 172 3.72 -6.35 4.92
CA ALA A 172 4.83 -5.60 4.34
C ALA A 172 5.10 -4.28 5.09
N VAL A 173 4.04 -3.50 5.35
CA VAL A 173 4.12 -2.22 6.07
C VAL A 173 4.62 -2.39 7.50
N GLN A 174 4.10 -3.39 8.22
CA GLN A 174 4.58 -3.69 9.58
C GLN A 174 6.05 -4.08 9.58
N ARG A 175 6.47 -4.90 8.61
CA ARG A 175 7.86 -5.33 8.46
C ARG A 175 8.80 -4.14 8.22
N ILE A 176 8.45 -3.23 7.31
CA ILE A 176 9.25 -2.02 7.04
C ILE A 176 9.30 -1.11 8.26
N ALA A 177 8.17 -0.84 8.91
CA ALA A 177 8.13 -0.01 10.11
C ALA A 177 9.02 -0.57 11.24
N GLN A 178 9.05 -1.89 11.40
CA GLN A 178 9.89 -2.57 12.39
C GLN A 178 11.38 -2.54 12.01
N VAL A 179 11.72 -2.84 10.76
CA VAL A 179 13.11 -2.90 10.28
C VAL A 179 13.79 -1.53 10.33
N TYR A 180 13.08 -0.49 9.88
CA TYR A 180 13.63 0.87 9.79
C TYR A 180 13.34 1.73 11.04
N GLY A 181 12.58 1.21 12.01
CA GLY A 181 12.21 1.95 13.23
C GLY A 181 11.36 3.19 12.99
N ILE A 182 10.69 3.29 11.82
CA ILE A 182 9.90 4.46 11.44
C ILE A 182 8.49 4.41 12.01
N PRO A 183 7.89 5.56 12.42
CA PRO A 183 6.52 5.58 12.90
C PRO A 183 5.52 5.17 11.81
N LEU A 184 4.66 4.20 12.14
CA LEU A 184 3.58 3.75 11.29
C LEU A 184 2.26 4.44 11.67
N LEU A 185 1.63 5.10 10.70
CA LEU A 185 0.29 5.66 10.78
C LEU A 185 -0.68 4.81 9.94
N ARG A 186 -1.92 4.71 10.40
CA ARG A 186 -2.96 3.93 9.72
C ARG A 186 -4.06 4.84 9.21
N TYR A 187 -4.43 4.64 7.95
CA TYR A 187 -5.52 5.36 7.31
C TYR A 187 -6.70 4.41 7.09
N ARG A 188 -7.93 4.91 7.23
CA ARG A 188 -9.16 4.16 7.03
C ARG A 188 -9.65 4.32 5.60
N CYS A 189 -9.93 3.18 4.99
CA CYS A 189 -10.65 3.10 3.72
C CYS A 189 -12.10 2.79 4.03
N HIS A 190 -13.00 3.74 3.83
CA HIS A 190 -14.43 3.44 3.96
C HIS A 190 -14.89 2.57 2.78
N GLU A 191 -15.33 1.35 3.09
CA GLU A 191 -16.07 0.51 2.14
C GLU A 191 -17.47 1.10 1.96
N LEU A 192 -17.95 1.17 0.72
CA LEU A 192 -19.33 1.52 0.44
C LEU A 192 -20.23 0.52 1.17
N THR A 193 -21.02 1.00 2.13
CA THR A 193 -22.30 0.36 2.39
C THR A 193 -23.10 0.51 1.10
N VAL A 194 -23.30 -0.59 0.36
CA VAL A 194 -24.37 -0.64 -0.63
C VAL A 194 -25.64 -0.37 0.16
N VAL A 195 -26.21 0.82 -0.02
CA VAL A 195 -27.57 1.08 0.43
C VAL A 195 -28.42 0.35 -0.60
N ASP A 196 -28.97 -0.80 -0.21
CA ASP A 196 -30.02 -1.42 -1.03
C ASP A 196 -31.08 -0.35 -1.26
N ALA A 197 -31.34 -0.04 -2.53
CA ALA A 197 -32.40 0.86 -2.91
C ALA A 197 -33.73 0.16 -2.61
N ASP A 198 -34.43 0.63 -1.58
CA ASP A 198 -35.83 0.24 -1.27
C ASP A 198 -36.78 0.53 -2.45
#